data_AF-A0A8D8EVP2-F1
#
_entry.id   AF-A0A8D8EVP2-F1
#
_cell.length_a   1.000
_cell.length_b   1.000
_cell.length_c   1.000
_cell.angle_alpha   90.00
_cell.angle_beta   90.00
_cell.angle_gamma   90.00
#
_symmetry.space_group_name_H-M   'P 1'
#
loop_
_entity.id
_entity.type
_entity.pdbx_description
1 polymer ?
#
loop_
_entity_poly.entity_id
_entity_poly.type
_entity_poly.pdbx_seq_one_letter_code
_entity_poly.pdbx_strand_id
1 'polypeptide(L)'
;MNNISYDCEQCDATFKVEKNLRNHIKFKHLNMRKIQCSQCEFATITKTRLVNHVRSIHSKERPFHCPFCNFNANTNTGYFIHFRRHKSSGEAKEYHIRCGYCQETFLKDAVFEKHILQEHPERAIKV
;
A
#
# COMPACT_ATOMS: atom_id res chain seq x y z
N MET A 1 -2.75 -8.98 -27.49
CA MET A 1 -2.17 -8.68 -26.16
C MET A 1 -1.20 -9.81 -25.83
N ASN A 2 0.10 -9.54 -25.80
CA ASN A 2 1.09 -10.55 -25.42
C ASN A 2 1.02 -10.75 -23.90
N ASN A 3 0.50 -11.91 -23.48
CA ASN A 3 0.48 -12.30 -22.08
C ASN A 3 1.86 -12.84 -21.71
N ILE A 4 2.82 -11.94 -21.53
CA ILE A 4 4.16 -12.31 -21.06
C ILE A 4 4.04 -12.77 -19.61
N SER A 5 4.32 -14.05 -19.38
CA SER A 5 4.49 -14.64 -18.05
C SER A 5 5.96 -14.61 -17.65
N TYR A 6 6.18 -14.62 -16.33
CA TYR A 6 7.49 -14.68 -15.71
C TYR A 6 7.53 -15.92 -14.83
N ASP A 7 8.15 -16.97 -15.34
CA ASP A 7 8.24 -18.27 -14.69
C ASP A 7 9.44 -18.32 -13.73
N CYS A 8 9.28 -19.02 -12.61
CA CYS A 8 10.38 -19.29 -11.72
C CYS A 8 11.16 -20.51 -12.22
N GLU A 9 12.49 -20.38 -12.32
CA GLU A 9 13.35 -21.50 -12.74
C GLU A 9 13.59 -22.53 -11.62
N GLN A 10 13.17 -22.22 -10.38
CA GLN A 10 13.44 -23.06 -9.19
C GLN A 10 12.18 -23.74 -8.64
N CYS A 11 10.99 -23.42 -9.16
CA CYS A 11 9.72 -24.08 -8.84
C CYS A 11 8.66 -23.75 -9.89
N ASP A 12 7.50 -24.41 -9.84
CA ASP A 12 6.42 -24.24 -10.84
C ASP A 12 5.61 -22.93 -10.70
N ALA A 13 6.16 -21.91 -10.05
CA ALA A 13 5.47 -20.64 -9.81
C ALA A 13 5.59 -19.68 -11.01
N THR A 14 4.44 -19.29 -11.57
CA THR A 14 4.35 -18.31 -12.66
C THR A 14 3.74 -16.99 -12.20
N PHE A 15 4.29 -15.88 -12.68
CA PHE A 15 3.85 -14.53 -12.33
C PHE A 15 3.53 -13.69 -13.57
N LYS A 16 2.56 -12.78 -13.45
CA LYS A 16 2.22 -11.83 -14.53
C LYS A 16 3.08 -10.56 -14.54
N VAL A 17 3.94 -10.39 -13.52
CA VAL A 17 4.75 -9.19 -13.33
C VAL A 17 6.12 -9.60 -12.82
N GLU A 18 7.18 -9.17 -13.51
CA GLU A 18 8.57 -9.52 -13.20
C GLU A 18 8.96 -9.19 -11.75
N LYS A 19 8.52 -8.03 -11.23
CA LYS A 19 8.74 -7.63 -9.84
C LYS A 19 8.21 -8.66 -8.84
N ASN A 20 7.11 -9.34 -9.16
CA ASN A 20 6.54 -10.37 -8.29
C ASN A 20 7.38 -11.65 -8.31
N LEU A 21 7.86 -12.07 -9.49
CA LEU A 21 8.82 -13.18 -9.61
C LEU A 21 10.09 -12.88 -8.79
N ARG A 22 10.67 -11.68 -8.95
CA ARG A 22 11.85 -11.26 -8.21
C ARG A 22 11.63 -11.32 -6.70
N ASN A 23 10.49 -10.82 -6.22
CA ASN A 23 10.12 -10.89 -4.82
C ASN A 23 9.92 -12.33 -4.34
N HIS A 24 9.30 -13.18 -5.15
CA HIS A 24 9.14 -14.60 -4.87
C HIS A 24 10.51 -15.28 -4.71
N ILE A 25 11.43 -15.08 -5.65
CA ILE A 25 12.80 -15.63 -5.60
C ILE A 25 13.50 -15.20 -4.30
N LYS A 26 13.45 -13.90 -3.97
CA LYS A 26 14.03 -13.39 -2.73
C LYS A 26 13.48 -14.06 -1.47
N PHE A 27 12.17 -14.31 -1.45
CA PHE A 27 11.47 -14.83 -0.27
C PHE A 27 11.58 -16.36 -0.13
N LYS A 28 11.54 -17.10 -1.24
CA LYS A 28 11.46 -18.57 -1.25
C LYS A 28 12.78 -19.27 -1.52
N HIS A 29 13.67 -18.63 -2.28
CA HIS A 29 14.84 -19.28 -2.85
C HIS A 29 16.16 -18.70 -2.33
N LEU A 30 16.23 -17.38 -2.11
CA LEU A 30 17.46 -16.72 -1.67
C LEU A 30 17.61 -16.58 -0.15
N ASN A 31 16.64 -17.06 0.63
CA ASN A 31 16.59 -16.90 2.09
C ASN A 31 16.94 -15.48 2.56
N MET A 32 16.59 -14.46 1.76
CA MET A 32 16.96 -13.09 2.07
C MET A 32 16.34 -12.70 3.41
N ARG A 33 17.14 -12.02 4.24
CA ARG A 33 16.70 -11.56 5.56
C ARG A 33 15.42 -10.73 5.42
N LYS A 34 14.34 -11.26 5.98
CA LYS A 34 13.04 -10.58 6.02
C LYS A 34 13.13 -9.40 6.99
N ILE A 35 12.37 -8.35 6.70
CA ILE A 35 12.13 -7.25 7.61
C ILE A 35 11.03 -7.71 8.57
N GLN A 36 11.36 -7.82 9.86
CA GLN A 36 10.45 -8.29 10.90
C GLN A 36 9.68 -7.13 11.51
N CYS A 37 8.42 -7.38 11.87
CA CYS A 37 7.67 -6.48 12.73
C CYS A 37 8.26 -6.51 14.14
N SER A 38 8.36 -5.35 14.79
CA SER A 38 8.80 -5.25 16.19
C SER A 38 7.74 -5.65 17.21
N GLN A 39 6.49 -5.86 16.78
CA GLN A 39 5.34 -6.07 17.66
C GLN A 39 4.71 -7.46 17.52
N CYS A 40 5.09 -8.24 16.50
CA CYS A 40 4.64 -9.61 16.31
C CYS A 40 5.60 -10.37 15.39
N GLU A 41 5.33 -11.66 15.15
CA GLU A 41 6.17 -12.53 14.33
C GLU A 41 6.05 -12.29 12.81
N PHE A 42 5.22 -11.34 12.38
CA PHE A 42 5.06 -11.03 10.96
C PHE A 42 6.38 -10.55 10.34
N ALA A 43 6.72 -11.08 9.17
CA ALA A 43 7.92 -10.70 8.44
C ALA A 43 7.66 -10.61 6.94
N THR A 44 8.26 -9.62 6.28
CA THR A 44 8.09 -9.37 4.84
C THR A 44 9.40 -8.88 4.22
N ILE A 45 9.54 -9.00 2.90
CA ILE A 45 10.71 -8.55 2.15
C ILE A 45 10.58 -7.10 1.64
N THR A 46 9.45 -6.43 1.89
CA THR A 46 9.23 -5.06 1.44
C THR A 46 8.76 -4.14 2.57
N LYS A 47 9.38 -2.96 2.66
CA LYS A 47 9.04 -1.94 3.67
C LYS A 47 7.58 -1.52 3.61
N THR A 48 7.03 -1.30 2.41
CA THR A 48 5.62 -0.91 2.22
C THR A 48 4.65 -1.94 2.80
N ARG A 49 4.94 -3.25 2.68
CA ARG A 49 4.10 -4.29 3.28
C ARG A 49 4.18 -4.25 4.80
N LEU A 50 5.36 -3.97 5.37
CA LEU A 50 5.52 -3.87 6.81
C LEU A 50 4.77 -2.66 7.37
N VAL A 51 4.89 -1.49 6.72
CA VAL A 51 4.12 -0.29 7.08
C VAL A 51 2.61 -0.57 7.07
N ASN A 52 2.09 -1.16 5.98
CA ASN A 52 0.67 -1.49 5.88
C ASN A 52 0.22 -2.53 6.92
N HIS A 53 1.07 -3.51 7.23
CA HIS A 53 0.82 -4.48 8.30
C HIS A 53 0.71 -3.78 9.65
N VAL A 54 1.71 -2.97 10.05
CA VAL A 54 1.69 -2.26 11.33
C VAL A 54 0.48 -1.34 11.42
N ARG A 55 0.16 -0.63 10.33
CA ARG A 55 -1.04 0.22 10.25
C ARG A 55 -2.32 -0.56 10.50
N SER A 56 -2.44 -1.75 9.92
CA SER A 56 -3.68 -2.52 9.94
C SER A 56 -3.87 -3.30 11.23
N ILE A 57 -2.79 -3.83 11.81
CA ILE A 57 -2.84 -4.77 12.93
C ILE A 57 -2.57 -4.08 14.27
N HIS A 58 -1.61 -3.16 14.30
CA HIS A 58 -1.09 -2.60 15.55
C HIS A 58 -1.58 -1.18 15.82
N SER A 59 -1.78 -0.37 14.78
CA SER A 59 -2.03 1.07 14.91
C SER A 59 -3.48 1.47 14.62
N LYS A 60 -4.17 0.76 13.73
CA LYS A 60 -5.52 1.07 13.24
C LYS A 60 -5.66 2.45 12.57
N GLU A 61 -4.55 3.12 12.25
CA GLU A 61 -4.55 4.42 11.56
C GLU A 61 -5.16 4.32 10.15
N ARG A 62 -5.94 5.32 9.76
CA ARG A 62 -6.66 5.38 8.48
C ARG A 62 -6.45 6.72 7.77
N PRO A 63 -5.23 7.01 7.31
CA PRO A 63 -4.86 8.34 6.87
C PRO A 63 -5.50 8.73 5.52
N PHE A 64 -5.99 7.76 4.73
CA PHE A 64 -6.58 7.99 3.42
C PHE A 64 -8.08 8.28 3.55
N HIS A 65 -8.49 9.55 3.60
CA HIS A 65 -9.89 9.95 3.69
C HIS A 65 -10.49 10.23 2.31
N CYS A 66 -11.74 9.81 2.11
CA CYS A 66 -12.52 10.20 0.95
C CYS A 66 -13.00 11.65 1.11
N PRO A 67 -12.81 12.53 0.10
CA PRO A 67 -13.36 13.88 0.16
C PRO A 67 -14.88 13.92 -0.13
N PHE A 68 -15.46 12.82 -0.65
CA PHE A 68 -16.86 12.75 -1.07
C PHE A 68 -17.79 12.04 -0.08
N CYS A 69 -17.24 11.29 0.89
CA CYS A 69 -18.02 10.59 1.92
C CYS A 69 -17.19 10.30 3.17
N ASN A 70 -17.81 9.69 4.18
CA ASN A 70 -17.16 9.39 5.46
C ASN A 70 -16.23 8.15 5.43
N PHE A 71 -15.93 7.60 4.25
CA PHE A 71 -15.05 6.43 4.14
C PHE A 71 -13.58 6.82 4.36
N ASN A 72 -12.88 6.00 5.14
CA ASN A 72 -11.44 6.09 5.36
C ASN A 72 -10.77 4.72 5.25
N ALA A 73 -9.56 4.71 4.69
CA ALA A 73 -8.79 3.50 4.46
C ALA A 73 -7.44 3.54 5.19
N ASN A 74 -6.98 2.37 5.60
CA ASN A 74 -5.62 2.18 6.10
C ASN A 74 -4.60 1.97 4.96
N THR A 75 -5.03 1.72 3.73
CA THR A 75 -4.12 1.48 2.60
C THR A 75 -4.59 2.23 1.37
N ASN A 76 -3.63 2.68 0.55
CA ASN A 76 -3.93 3.30 -0.73
C ASN A 76 -4.74 2.35 -1.64
N THR A 77 -4.38 1.06 -1.70
CA THR A 77 -5.13 0.10 -2.52
C THR A 77 -6.60 -0.02 -2.08
N GLY A 78 -6.86 -0.09 -0.78
CA GLY A 78 -8.24 -0.09 -0.26
C GLY A 78 -8.97 1.20 -0.60
N TYR A 79 -8.30 2.34 -0.46
CA TYR A 79 -8.85 3.66 -0.83
C TYR A 79 -9.18 3.75 -2.33
N PHE A 80 -8.27 3.35 -3.20
CA PHE A 80 -8.47 3.34 -4.65
C PHE A 80 -9.65 2.46 -5.06
N ILE A 81 -9.77 1.26 -4.47
CA ILE A 81 -10.90 0.37 -4.73
C ILE A 81 -12.23 1.05 -4.34
N HIS A 82 -12.27 1.70 -3.18
CA HIS A 82 -13.43 2.48 -2.75
C HIS A 82 -13.72 3.63 -3.72
N PHE A 83 -12.71 4.44 -4.07
CA PHE A 83 -12.84 5.60 -4.95
C PHE A 83 -13.46 5.24 -6.32
N ARG A 84 -13.19 4.03 -6.84
CA ARG A 84 -13.83 3.57 -8.09
C ARG A 84 -15.36 3.62 -8.03
N ARG A 85 -15.97 3.50 -6.84
CA ARG A 85 -17.43 3.62 -6.67
C ARG A 85 -17.92 5.04 -6.96
N HIS A 86 -17.22 6.07 -6.45
CA HIS A 86 -17.50 7.47 -6.74
C HIS A 86 -17.27 7.82 -8.22
N LYS A 87 -16.27 7.17 -8.83
CA LYS A 87 -16.05 7.29 -10.27
C LYS A 87 -17.18 6.68 -11.10
N SER A 88 -17.69 5.53 -10.69
CA SER A 88 -18.82 4.86 -11.36
C SER A 88 -20.16 5.55 -11.16
N SER A 89 -20.39 6.20 -10.00
CA SER A 89 -21.61 6.98 -9.74
C SER A 89 -21.62 8.36 -10.41
N GLY A 90 -20.48 8.82 -10.92
CA GLY A 90 -20.31 10.15 -11.49
C GLY A 90 -20.06 11.25 -10.44
N GLU A 91 -20.00 10.91 -9.15
CA GLU A 91 -19.70 11.84 -8.06
C GLU A 91 -18.27 12.40 -8.12
N ALA A 92 -17.33 11.64 -8.70
CA ALA A 92 -15.94 12.06 -8.83
C ALA A 92 -15.32 11.65 -10.16
N LYS A 93 -14.73 12.60 -10.89
CA LYS A 93 -14.04 12.32 -12.16
C LYS A 93 -12.58 11.88 -11.95
N GLU A 94 -11.92 12.44 -10.95
CA GLU A 94 -10.50 12.29 -10.70
C GLU A 94 -10.21 11.82 -9.27
N TYR A 95 -9.13 11.06 -9.16
CA TYR A 95 -8.67 10.49 -7.89
C TYR A 95 -8.05 11.58 -7.01
N HIS A 96 -8.59 11.70 -5.80
CA HIS A 96 -8.16 12.66 -4.78
C HIS A 96 -8.04 11.93 -3.45
N ILE A 97 -7.00 12.15 -2.67
CA ILE A 97 -6.83 11.65 -1.30
C ILE A 97 -6.92 12.85 -0.39
N ARG A 98 -7.89 12.89 0.54
CA ARG A 98 -7.86 13.88 1.61
C ARG A 98 -7.03 13.36 2.77
N CYS A 99 -6.22 14.23 3.37
CA CYS A 99 -5.54 13.89 4.61
C CYS A 99 -6.55 13.66 5.74
N GLY A 100 -6.34 12.61 6.52
CA GLY A 100 -7.17 12.32 7.70
C GLY A 100 -6.93 13.24 8.89
N TYR A 101 -5.83 14.01 8.88
CA TYR A 101 -5.37 14.83 10.00
C TYR A 101 -5.43 16.34 9.72
N CYS A 102 -5.68 16.73 8.46
CA CYS A 102 -5.83 18.12 8.04
C CYS A 102 -6.79 18.22 6.85
N GLN A 103 -6.86 19.39 6.21
CA GLN A 103 -7.78 19.63 5.08
C GLN A 103 -7.14 19.48 3.70
N GLU A 104 -5.83 19.20 3.64
CA GLU A 104 -5.09 19.07 2.39
C GLU A 104 -5.55 17.86 1.57
N THR A 105 -5.49 18.00 0.24
CA THR A 105 -5.93 16.99 -0.72
C THR A 105 -4.87 16.75 -1.80
N PHE A 106 -4.70 15.49 -2.21
CA PHE A 106 -3.59 15.05 -3.07
C PHE A 106 -4.07 14.17 -4.23
N LEU A 107 -3.46 14.32 -5.40
CA LEU A 107 -3.77 13.51 -6.58
C LEU A 107 -2.95 12.20 -6.68
N LYS A 108 -1.90 12.07 -5.86
CA LYS A 108 -0.97 10.92 -5.88
C LYS A 108 -0.60 10.51 -4.47
N ASP A 109 -0.47 9.20 -4.27
CA ASP A 109 -0.09 8.61 -2.98
C ASP A 109 1.31 8.98 -2.53
N ALA A 110 2.29 9.04 -3.44
CA ALA A 110 3.66 9.41 -3.11
C ALA A 110 3.77 10.85 -2.56
N VAL A 111 2.95 11.77 -3.10
CA VAL A 111 2.90 13.16 -2.62
C VAL A 111 2.22 13.21 -1.25
N PHE A 112 1.12 12.48 -1.10
CA PHE A 112 0.41 12.34 0.17
C PHE A 112 1.30 11.76 1.28
N GLU A 113 2.01 10.65 1.02
CA GLU A 113 2.92 10.02 1.99
C GLU A 113 4.05 10.98 2.37
N LYS A 114 4.58 11.76 1.42
CA LYS A 114 5.56 12.82 1.73
C LYS A 114 4.96 13.89 2.64
N HIS A 115 3.74 14.34 2.37
CA HIS A 115 3.03 15.29 3.25
C HIS A 115 2.86 14.73 4.67
N ILE A 116 2.44 13.47 4.83
CA ILE A 116 2.34 12.85 6.17
C ILE A 116 3.69 12.85 6.87
N LEU A 117 4.79 12.53 6.17
CA LEU A 117 6.12 12.51 6.77
C LEU A 117 6.64 13.89 7.19
N GLN A 118 6.23 14.95 6.50
CA GLN A 118 6.70 16.32 6.74
C GLN A 118 5.83 17.07 7.74
N GLU A 119 4.51 16.98 7.60
CA GLU A 119 3.54 17.76 8.36
C GLU A 119 2.90 16.98 9.51
N HIS A 120 2.94 15.65 9.47
CA HIS A 120 2.37 14.76 10.50
C HIS A 120 3.36 13.64 10.92
N PRO A 121 4.62 13.97 11.26
CA PRO A 121 5.67 12.98 11.52
C PRO A 121 5.35 12.05 12.70
N GLU A 122 4.52 12.47 13.65
CA GLU A 122 4.04 11.67 14.77
C GLU A 122 3.06 10.56 14.35
N ARG A 123 2.42 10.69 13.18
CA ARG A 123 1.53 9.69 12.59
C ARG A 123 2.25 8.71 11.66
N ALA A 124 3.50 9.02 11.29
CA ALA A 124 4.29 8.17 10.42
C ALA A 124 4.64 6.84 11.12
N ILE A 125 4.34 5.72 10.45
CA ILE A 125 4.65 4.41 10.98
C ILE A 125 6.14 4.13 10.85
N LYS A 126 6.80 3.99 12.00
CA LYS A 126 8.20 3.60 12.10
C LYS A 126 8.29 2.08 11.94
N VAL A 127 8.98 1.64 10.87
CA VAL A 127 9.27 0.23 10.57
C VAL A 127 10.74 0.05 10.25
#